data_AF-A0A8B9EJU8-F1
#
_entry.id   AF-A0A8B9EJU8-F1
#
_cell.length_a   1.000
_cell.length_b   1.000
_cell.length_c   1.000
_cell.angle_alpha   90.00
_cell.angle_beta   90.00
_cell.angle_gamma   90.00
#
_symmetry.space_group_name_H-M   'P 1'
#
loop_
_entity.id
_entity.type
_entity.pdbx_description
1 polymer ?
#
loop_
_entity_poly.entity_id
_entity_poly.type
_entity_poly.pdbx_seq_one_letter_code
_entity_poly.pdbx_strand_id
1 'polypeptide(L)'
;MLKTISCLHKAMMLLEYFTSNSWVWNTENMTMLMNQLTPEDKKVSKYMENYCMGTKKYVLNEEMSGLPAARKHLNNVSARCVVSLNYTFAGNF
;
A
#
# COMPACT_ATOMS: atom_id res chain seq x y z
N MET A 1 29.05 6.21 23.27
CA MET A 1 28.18 5.16 23.82
C MET A 1 26.74 5.63 24.07
N LEU A 2 26.50 6.66 24.88
CA LEU A 2 25.14 7.14 25.20
C LEU A 2 24.33 7.64 23.98
N LYS A 3 24.98 8.28 23.01
CA LYS A 3 24.34 8.77 21.78
C LYS A 3 23.74 7.62 20.94
N THR A 4 24.46 6.51 20.79
CA THR A 4 23.99 5.33 20.04
C THR A 4 22.80 4.67 20.73
N ILE A 5 22.84 4.56 22.07
CA ILE A 5 21.72 4.02 22.86
C ILE A 5 20.47 4.88 22.70
N SER A 6 20.62 6.22 22.75
CA SER A 6 19.48 7.13 22.55
C SER A 6 18.89 7.06 21.14
N CYS A 7 19.71 6.79 20.12
CA CYS A 7 19.26 6.60 18.74
C CYS A 7 18.43 5.31 18.63
N LEU A 8 18.96 4.20 19.16
CA LEU A 8 18.28 2.90 19.17
C LEU A 8 16.95 2.97 19.90
N HIS A 9 16.90 3.65 21.05
CA HIS A 9 15.68 3.80 21.82
C HIS A 9 14.59 4.56 21.05
N LYS A 10 14.95 5.65 20.35
CA LYS A 10 14.03 6.39 19.48
C LYS A 10 13.54 5.55 18.30
N ALA A 11 14.42 4.78 17.67
CA ALA A 11 14.05 3.89 16.59
C ALA A 11 13.10 2.77 17.05
N MET A 12 13.32 2.24 18.26
CA MET A 12 12.44 1.23 18.87
C MET A 12 11.05 1.78 19.16
N MET A 13 10.95 2.97 19.77
CA MET A 13 9.64 3.60 20.02
C MET A 13 8.90 3.92 18.71
N LEU A 14 9.62 4.37 17.68
CA LEU A 14 9.03 4.62 16.37
C LEU A 14 8.48 3.32 15.77
N LEU A 15 9.25 2.24 15.84
CA LEU A 15 8.85 0.93 15.33
C LEU A 15 7.60 0.44 16.07
N GLU A 16 7.61 0.46 17.40
CA GLU A 16 6.48 0.04 18.24
C GLU A 16 5.21 0.82 17.92
N TYR A 17 5.32 2.14 17.74
CA TYR A 17 4.20 2.98 17.35
C TYR A 17 3.61 2.57 15.99
N PHE A 18 4.45 2.28 15.00
CA PHE A 18 3.96 1.88 13.68
C PHE A 18 3.42 0.44 13.65
N THR A 19 3.97 -0.48 14.45
CA THR A 19 3.59 -1.90 14.41
C THR A 19 2.45 -2.27 15.35
N SER A 20 2.29 -1.57 16.48
CA SER A 20 1.32 -1.92 17.53
C SER A 20 -0.02 -1.20 17.39
N ASN A 21 -0.06 -0.12 16.60
CA ASN A 21 -1.30 0.60 16.34
C ASN A 21 -2.00 0.05 15.10
N SER A 22 -3.32 -0.14 15.18
CA SER A 22 -4.14 -0.45 14.02
C SER A 22 -4.32 0.81 13.17
N TRP A 23 -3.76 0.81 11.97
CA TRP A 23 -3.91 1.91 11.04
C TRP A 23 -5.18 1.71 10.21
N VAL A 24 -6.22 2.47 10.52
CA VAL A 24 -7.45 2.51 9.71
C VAL A 24 -7.30 3.61 8.68
N TRP A 25 -6.95 3.22 7.46
CA TRP A 25 -6.89 4.14 6.33
C TRP A 25 -8.27 4.22 5.68
N ASN A 26 -8.94 5.38 5.75
CA ASN A 26 -10.18 5.60 5.03
C ASN A 26 -9.90 6.20 3.64
N THR A 27 -10.27 5.49 2.58
CA THR A 27 -10.15 5.96 1.19
C THR A 27 -11.47 6.38 0.57
N GLU A 28 -12.59 6.36 1.30
CA GLU A 28 -13.95 6.62 0.78
C GLU A 28 -14.04 7.96 0.05
N ASN A 29 -13.52 9.04 0.67
CA ASN A 29 -13.54 10.37 0.06
C ASN A 29 -12.72 10.43 -1.23
N MET A 30 -11.57 9.76 -1.26
CA MET A 30 -10.74 9.68 -2.45
C MET A 30 -11.47 8.90 -3.56
N THR A 31 -12.07 7.74 -3.24
CA THR A 31 -12.81 6.93 -4.21
C THR A 31 -14.03 7.66 -4.75
N MET A 32 -14.77 8.38 -3.88
CA MET A 32 -15.90 9.23 -4.28
C MET A 32 -15.45 10.29 -5.29
N LEU A 33 -14.40 11.04 -4.98
CA LEU A 33 -13.86 12.08 -5.86
C LEU A 33 -13.34 11.50 -7.18
N MET A 34 -12.64 10.37 -7.13
CA MET A 34 -12.17 9.66 -8.33
C MET A 34 -13.31 9.23 -9.25
N ASN A 35 -14.47 8.88 -8.70
CA ASN A 35 -15.63 8.48 -9.50
C ASN A 35 -16.29 9.67 -10.22
N GLN A 36 -16.21 10.87 -9.65
CA GLN A 36 -16.75 12.11 -10.22
C GLN A 36 -15.86 12.70 -11.33
N LEU A 37 -14.62 12.25 -11.47
CA LEU A 37 -13.71 12.72 -12.52
C LEU A 37 -14.19 12.32 -13.92
N THR A 38 -13.97 13.23 -14.88
CA THR A 38 -14.20 12.98 -16.30
C THR A 38 -13.24 11.87 -16.81
N PRO A 39 -13.59 11.18 -17.91
CA PRO A 39 -12.71 10.17 -18.51
C PRO A 39 -11.33 10.73 -18.88
N GLU A 40 -11.26 11.97 -19.33
CA GLU A 40 -10.03 12.70 -19.64
C GLU A 40 -9.16 12.91 -18.39
N ASP A 41 -9.75 13.36 -17.27
CA ASP A 41 -9.03 13.59 -16.02
C ASP A 41 -8.59 12.29 -15.34
N LYS A 42 -9.38 11.23 -15.47
CA LYS A 42 -8.97 9.86 -15.06
C LYS A 42 -7.73 9.39 -15.82
N LYS A 43 -7.50 9.87 -17.04
CA LYS A 43 -6.27 9.56 -17.78
C LYS A 43 -5.03 10.20 -17.13
N VAL A 44 -5.19 11.36 -16.52
CA VAL A 44 -4.14 12.01 -15.70
C VAL A 44 -3.90 11.23 -14.40
N SER A 45 -4.87 10.52 -13.84
CA SER A 45 -4.59 9.65 -12.68
C SER A 45 -3.60 8.52 -13.01
N LYS A 46 -3.56 8.06 -14.26
CA LYS A 46 -2.58 7.09 -14.75
C LYS A 46 -1.16 7.66 -14.87
N TYR A 47 -1.02 8.98 -14.89
CA TYR A 47 0.27 9.64 -14.77
C TYR A 47 0.94 9.31 -13.43
N MET A 48 0.18 9.21 -12.33
CA MET A 48 0.75 8.88 -11.02
C MET A 48 1.36 7.47 -11.00
N GLU A 49 0.75 6.49 -11.68
CA GLU A 49 1.33 5.16 -11.82
C GLU A 49 2.66 5.21 -12.59
N ASN A 50 2.69 5.94 -13.71
CA ASN A 50 3.90 6.13 -14.51
C ASN A 50 4.99 6.90 -13.76
N TYR A 51 4.60 7.89 -12.94
CA TYR A 51 5.52 8.66 -12.11
C TYR A 51 6.18 7.76 -11.06
N CYS A 52 5.40 6.97 -10.31
CA CYS A 52 5.93 6.03 -9.33
C CYS A 52 6.84 4.98 -9.97
N MET A 53 6.47 4.44 -11.14
CA MET A 53 7.31 3.53 -11.90
C MET A 53 8.60 4.19 -12.39
N GLY A 54 8.51 5.43 -12.84
CA GLY A 54 9.65 6.23 -13.29
C GLY A 54 10.65 6.48 -12.18
N THR A 55 10.18 6.93 -11.01
CA THR A 55 11.03 7.12 -9.82
C THR A 55 11.71 5.82 -9.42
N LYS A 56 10.98 4.71 -9.37
CA LYS A 56 11.54 3.40 -9.01
C LYS A 56 12.65 2.96 -9.97
N LYS A 57 12.43 3.12 -11.28
CA LYS A 57 13.37 2.66 -12.32
C LYS A 57 14.58 3.60 -12.48
N TYR A 58 14.37 4.91 -12.45
CA TYR A 58 15.39 5.88 -12.88
C TYR A 58 16.01 6.66 -11.73
N VAL A 59 15.27 6.91 -10.64
CA VAL A 59 15.80 7.61 -9.46
C VAL A 59 16.40 6.62 -8.48
N LEU A 60 15.71 5.50 -8.25
CA LEU A 60 16.14 4.46 -7.29
C LEU A 60 16.95 3.33 -7.96
N ASN A 61 16.99 3.27 -9.31
CA ASN A 61 17.69 2.23 -10.08
C ASN A 61 17.30 0.79 -9.67
N GLU A 62 16.04 0.58 -9.30
CA GLU A 62 15.55 -0.74 -8.88
C GLU A 62 15.12 -1.59 -10.07
N GLU A 63 15.31 -2.91 -9.94
CA GLU A 63 14.93 -3.86 -10.98
C GLU A 63 13.40 -4.01 -11.09
N MET A 64 12.86 -3.77 -12.28
CA MET A 64 11.41 -3.78 -12.54
C MET A 64 10.85 -5.18 -12.86
N SER A 65 11.71 -6.18 -13.04
CA SER A 65 11.34 -7.56 -13.42
C SER A 65 10.52 -8.28 -12.35
N GLY A 66 10.64 -7.86 -11.08
CA GLY A 66 9.89 -8.42 -9.96
C GLY A 66 8.45 -7.90 -9.84
N LEU A 67 8.10 -6.80 -10.52
CA LEU A 67 6.78 -6.18 -10.39
C LEU A 67 5.61 -7.05 -10.90
N PRO A 68 5.72 -7.78 -12.03
CA PRO A 68 4.67 -8.70 -12.47
C PRO A 68 4.43 -9.84 -11.47
N ALA A 69 5.50 -10.39 -10.89
CA ALA A 69 5.42 -11.43 -9.88
C ALA A 69 4.79 -10.91 -8.58
N ALA A 70 5.19 -9.72 -8.12
CA ALA A 70 4.60 -9.05 -6.96
C ALA A 70 3.12 -8.72 -7.17
N ARG A 71 2.73 -8.26 -8.37
CA ARG A 71 1.32 -7.98 -8.70
C ARG A 71 0.48 -9.25 -8.71
N LYS A 72 1.01 -10.36 -9.26
CA LYS A 72 0.36 -11.67 -9.20
C LYS A 72 0.20 -12.16 -7.76
N HIS A 73 1.22 -11.97 -6.93
CA HIS A 73 1.17 -12.30 -5.52
C HIS A 73 0.13 -11.47 -4.77
N LEU A 74 0.11 -10.14 -4.96
CA LEU A 74 -0.88 -9.24 -4.37
C LEU A 74 -2.30 -9.58 -4.78
N ASN A 75 -2.56 -9.88 -6.06
CA ASN A 75 -3.88 -10.30 -6.53
C ASN A 75 -4.32 -11.63 -5.92
N ASN A 76 -3.38 -12.56 -5.72
CA ASN A 76 -3.67 -13.83 -5.06
C ASN A 76 -3.94 -13.64 -3.56
N VAL A 77 -3.21 -12.74 -2.89
CA VAL A 77 -3.40 -12.43 -1.46
C VAL A 77 -4.69 -11.65 -1.23
N SER A 78 -5.01 -10.66 -2.07
CA SER A 78 -6.27 -9.92 -1.99
C SER A 78 -7.45 -10.83 -2.28
N ALA A 79 -7.37 -11.70 -3.29
CA ALA A 79 -8.37 -12.74 -3.53
C ALA A 79 -8.51 -13.69 -2.34
N ARG A 80 -7.40 -14.13 -1.72
CA ARG A 80 -7.45 -14.98 -0.51
C ARG A 80 -8.11 -14.29 0.67
N CYS A 81 -7.77 -13.03 0.96
CA CYS A 81 -8.40 -12.28 2.05
C CYS A 81 -9.89 -12.08 1.81
N VAL A 82 -10.31 -11.74 0.58
CA VAL A 82 -11.73 -11.58 0.22
C VAL A 82 -12.47 -12.91 0.37
N VAL A 83 -11.88 -14.02 -0.07
CA VAL A 83 -12.44 -15.36 0.11
C VAL A 83 -12.55 -15.73 1.60
N SER A 84 -11.49 -15.54 2.39
CA SER A 84 -11.51 -15.82 3.83
C SER A 84 -12.52 -14.96 4.60
N LEU A 85 -12.71 -13.69 4.21
CA LEU A 85 -13.73 -12.82 4.78
C LEU A 85 -15.16 -13.29 4.42
N ASN A 86 -15.40 -13.67 3.16
CA ASN A 86 -16.69 -14.22 2.73
C ASN A 86 -17.04 -15.54 3.43
N TYR A 87 -16.07 -16.45 3.61
CA TYR A 87 -16.28 -17.69 4.37
C TYR A 87 -16.53 -17.44 5.87
N THR A 88 -15.89 -16.43 6.46
CA THR A 88 -16.10 -16.06 7.87
C THR A 88 -17.48 -15.41 8.10
N PHE A 89 -18.01 -14.69 7.11
CA PHE A 89 -19.36 -14.10 7.18
C PHE A 89 -20.48 -15.09 6.79
N ALA A 90 -20.23 -16.04 5.89
CA ALA A 90 -21.22 -17.04 5.47
C ALA A 90 -21.42 -18.18 6.49
N GLY A 91 -20.53 -18.34 7.47
CA GLY A 91 -20.66 -19.31 8.58
C GLY A 91 -21.45 -18.82 9.80
N ASN A 92 -22.02 -17.61 9.75
CA ASN A 92 -22.77 -16.99 10.85
C ASN A 92 -24.26 -16.73 10.52
N PHE A 93 -24.84 -17.52 9.61
CA PHE A 93 -26.30 -17.59 9.39
C PHE A 93 -26.77 -19.04 9.41
#